data_AF-A0A662N6S4-F1
#
_entry.id   AF-A0A662N6S4-F1
#
_cell.length_a   1.000
_cell.length_b   1.000
_cell.length_c   1.000
_cell.angle_alpha   90.00
_cell.angle_beta   90.00
_cell.angle_gamma   90.00
#
_symmetry.space_group_name_H-M   'P 1'
#
loop_
_entity.id
_entity.type
_entity.pdbx_description
1 polymer ?
#
loop_
_entity_poly.entity_id
_entity_poly.type
_entity_poly.pdbx_seq_one_letter_code
_entity_poly.pdbx_strand_id
1 'polypeptide(L)'
;MYAVQYIAVIIILALMVYVFGKYGKKELDWQDLVFWEALLFIMLVISLKPVETSLAIRKILGLGRGLDALFVVAIGFSYLLLFRLYIAIDKTEREITELTRQIAIEFQEIREMLKKLEKD
;
A
#
# COMPACT_ATOMS: atom_id res chain seq x y z
N MET A 1 -11.70 30.57 -0.22
CA MET A 1 -10.49 29.85 0.25
C MET A 1 -10.21 28.67 -0.68
N TYR A 2 -9.73 28.95 -1.90
CA TYR A 2 -9.39 27.90 -2.90
C TYR A 2 -7.92 27.45 -2.81
N ALA A 3 -7.09 28.14 -2.03
CA ALA A 3 -5.66 27.84 -1.92
C ALA A 3 -5.40 26.40 -1.45
N VAL A 4 -6.15 25.92 -0.44
CA VAL A 4 -6.02 24.53 0.05
C VAL A 4 -6.40 23.51 -1.02
N GLN A 5 -7.42 23.83 -1.83
CA GLN A 5 -7.87 22.96 -2.92
C GLN A 5 -6.81 22.87 -4.04
N TYR A 6 -6.24 23.99 -4.47
CA TYR A 6 -5.19 24.00 -5.48
C TYR A 6 -3.91 23.29 -5.00
N ILE A 7 -3.53 23.49 -3.73
CA ILE A 7 -2.39 22.79 -3.13
C ILE A 7 -2.64 21.27 -3.14
N ALA A 8 -3.84 20.83 -2.74
CA ALA A 8 -4.20 19.41 -2.74
C ALA A 8 -4.12 18.81 -4.16
N VAL A 9 -4.67 19.50 -5.17
CA VAL A 9 -4.62 19.04 -6.56
C VAL A 9 -3.17 18.94 -7.07
N ILE A 10 -2.33 19.93 -6.80
CA ILE A 10 -0.91 19.92 -7.20
C ILE A 10 -0.17 18.74 -6.56
N ILE A 11 -0.39 18.49 -5.27
CA ILE A 11 0.20 17.36 -4.55
C ILE A 11 -0.25 16.03 -5.18
N ILE A 12 -1.55 15.88 -5.44
CA ILE A 12 -2.09 14.65 -6.04
C ILE A 12 -1.50 14.41 -7.44
N LEU A 13 -1.37 15.45 -8.26
CA LEU A 13 -0.73 15.35 -9.58
C LEU A 13 0.76 14.99 -9.46
N ALA A 14 1.48 15.58 -8.52
CA ALA A 14 2.89 15.23 -8.27
C ALA A 14 3.04 13.76 -7.84
N LEU A 15 2.11 13.26 -7.00
CA LEU A 15 2.08 11.86 -6.57
C LEU A 15 1.78 10.90 -7.71
N MET A 16 0.86 11.22 -8.62
CA MET A 16 0.61 10.42 -9.83
C MET A 16 1.90 10.31 -10.66
N VAL A 17 2.55 11.44 -10.96
CA VAL A 17 3.82 11.43 -11.71
C VAL A 17 4.89 10.59 -11.01
N TYR A 18 4.96 10.64 -9.67
CA TYR A 18 5.88 9.83 -8.89
C TYR A 18 5.59 8.32 -9.00
N VAL A 19 4.32 7.91 -8.94
CA VAL A 19 3.90 6.51 -9.08
C VAL A 19 4.23 5.99 -10.48
N PHE A 20 3.93 6.76 -11.53
CA PHE A 20 4.36 6.45 -12.90
C PHE A 20 5.89 6.31 -13.01
N GLY A 21 6.65 7.19 -12.35
CA GLY A 21 8.10 7.12 -12.32
C GLY A 21 8.63 5.84 -11.66
N LYS A 22 7.97 5.35 -10.60
CA LYS A 22 8.33 4.08 -9.95
C LYS A 22 8.03 2.86 -10.80
N TYR A 23 6.94 2.87 -11.56
CA TYR A 23 6.65 1.82 -12.53
C TYR A 23 7.71 1.75 -13.63
N GLY A 24 8.19 2.90 -14.12
CA GLY A 24 9.30 2.94 -15.08
C GLY A 24 10.59 2.31 -14.57
N LYS A 25 10.80 2.28 -13.25
CA LYS A 25 11.94 1.64 -12.59
C LYS A 25 11.74 0.14 -12.29
N LYS A 26 10.59 -0.44 -12.69
CA LYS A 26 10.18 -1.83 -12.35
C LYS A 26 10.11 -2.10 -10.84
N GLU A 27 9.98 -1.05 -10.03
CA GLU A 27 9.78 -1.17 -8.57
C GLU A 27 8.31 -1.49 -8.22
N LEU A 28 7.39 -1.29 -9.17
CA LEU A 28 5.97 -1.56 -9.03
C LEU A 28 5.50 -2.51 -10.13
N ASP A 29 4.68 -3.48 -9.75
CA ASP A 29 3.98 -4.31 -10.73
C ASP A 29 2.80 -3.53 -11.36
N TRP A 30 2.30 -4.01 -12.50
CA TRP A 30 1.16 -3.42 -13.19
C TRP A 30 -0.09 -3.33 -12.29
N GLN A 31 -0.32 -4.35 -11.47
CA GLN A 31 -1.45 -4.36 -10.54
C GLN A 31 -1.34 -3.24 -9.50
N ASP A 32 -0.14 -2.99 -8.99
CA ASP A 32 0.12 -1.94 -8.00
C ASP A 32 -0.01 -0.56 -8.63
N LEU A 33 0.49 -0.35 -9.85
CA LEU A 33 0.29 0.92 -10.56
C LEU A 33 -1.20 1.23 -10.74
N VAL A 34 -1.98 0.27 -11.25
CA VAL A 34 -3.41 0.48 -11.50
C VAL A 34 -4.15 0.77 -10.19
N PHE A 35 -3.80 0.09 -9.10
CA PHE A 35 -4.36 0.33 -7.79
C PHE A 35 -4.07 1.76 -7.28
N TRP A 36 -2.80 2.18 -7.33
CA TRP A 36 -2.39 3.50 -6.85
C TRP A 36 -2.93 4.63 -7.71
N GLU A 37 -2.92 4.49 -9.02
CA GLU A 37 -3.49 5.47 -9.96
C GLU A 37 -5.00 5.59 -9.78
N ALA A 38 -5.73 4.48 -9.63
CA ALA A 38 -7.16 4.52 -9.36
C ALA A 38 -7.48 5.25 -8.04
N LEU A 39 -6.70 4.99 -6.99
CA LEU A 39 -6.84 5.65 -5.69
C LEU A 39 -6.57 7.16 -5.78
N LEU A 40 -5.48 7.56 -6.43
CA LEU A 40 -5.13 8.97 -6.63
C LEU A 40 -6.14 9.68 -7.52
N PHE A 41 -6.67 9.01 -8.54
CA PHE A 41 -7.72 9.54 -9.39
C PHE A 41 -9.01 9.82 -8.61
N ILE A 42 -9.44 8.89 -7.74
CA ILE A 42 -10.57 9.10 -6.83
C ILE A 42 -10.31 10.32 -5.95
N MET A 43 -9.13 10.44 -5.36
CA MET A 43 -8.77 11.62 -4.54
C MET A 43 -8.79 12.93 -5.34
N LEU A 44 -8.36 12.91 -6.60
CA LEU A 44 -8.41 14.07 -7.49
C LEU A 44 -9.86 14.52 -7.71
N VAL A 45 -10.76 13.60 -8.01
CA VAL A 45 -12.19 13.89 -8.21
C VAL A 45 -12.81 14.48 -6.94
N ILE A 46 -12.50 13.91 -5.77
CA ILE A 46 -12.95 14.42 -4.47
C ILE A 46 -12.42 15.85 -4.24
N SER A 47 -11.16 16.11 -4.58
CA SER A 47 -10.53 17.42 -4.42
C SER A 47 -11.11 18.49 -5.35
N LEU A 48 -11.51 18.12 -6.58
CA LEU A 48 -12.15 19.05 -7.52
C LEU A 48 -13.56 19.45 -7.08
N LYS A 49 -14.30 18.55 -6.41
CA LYS A 49 -15.70 18.78 -6.02
C LYS A 49 -15.99 18.42 -4.55
N PRO A 50 -15.34 19.09 -3.58
CA PRO A 50 -15.39 18.68 -2.17
C PRO A 50 -16.82 18.75 -1.58
N VAL A 51 -17.63 19.72 -2.01
CA VAL A 51 -18.99 19.92 -1.52
C VAL A 51 -19.94 18.81 -2.02
N GLU A 52 -19.90 18.50 -3.32
CA GLU A 52 -20.76 17.47 -3.91
C GLU A 52 -20.44 16.07 -3.35
N THR A 53 -19.15 15.73 -3.23
CA THR A 53 -18.72 14.45 -2.65
C THR A 53 -19.16 14.31 -1.18
N SER A 54 -18.95 15.37 -0.39
CA SER A 54 -19.35 15.44 1.02
C SER A 54 -20.87 15.21 1.19
N LEU A 55 -21.69 15.80 0.32
CA LEU A 55 -23.14 15.60 0.29
C LEU A 55 -23.55 14.17 -0.12
N ALA A 56 -22.88 13.58 -1.10
CA ALA A 56 -23.16 12.21 -1.55
C ALA A 56 -22.85 11.18 -0.46
N ILE A 57 -21.68 11.30 0.17
CA ILE A 57 -21.25 10.41 1.27
C ILE A 57 -22.16 10.59 2.49
N ARG A 58 -22.56 11.84 2.80
CA ARG A 58 -23.53 12.13 3.85
C ARG A 58 -24.86 11.40 3.65
N LYS A 59 -25.39 11.36 2.41
CA LYS A 59 -26.67 10.66 2.13
C LYS A 59 -26.57 9.15 2.37
N ILE A 60 -25.40 8.56 2.17
CA ILE A 60 -25.18 7.12 2.37
C ILE A 60 -24.95 6.80 3.85
N LEU A 61 -24.11 7.58 4.53
CA LEU A 61 -23.70 7.31 5.91
C LEU A 61 -24.61 7.94 6.99
N GLY A 62 -25.49 8.88 6.62
CA GLY A 62 -26.42 9.52 7.55
C GLY A 62 -25.78 10.50 8.55
N LEU A 63 -24.50 10.83 8.40
CA LEU A 63 -23.77 11.71 9.31
C LEU A 63 -24.15 13.19 9.11
N GLY A 64 -24.37 13.92 10.21
CA GLY A 64 -24.90 15.30 10.19
C GLY A 64 -24.00 16.32 9.45
N ARG A 65 -22.69 16.04 9.37
CA ARG A 65 -21.69 16.87 8.69
C ARG A 65 -20.98 16.02 7.64
N GLY A 66 -20.99 16.47 6.38
CA GLY A 66 -20.39 15.69 5.29
C GLY A 66 -18.85 15.60 5.35
N LEU A 67 -18.19 16.55 6.03
CA LEU A 67 -16.76 16.46 6.33
C LEU A 67 -16.45 15.27 7.27
N ASP A 68 -17.24 15.11 8.33
CA ASP A 68 -17.06 14.01 9.29
C ASP A 68 -17.30 12.66 8.62
N ALA A 69 -18.22 12.60 7.66
CA ALA A 69 -18.46 11.41 6.86
C ALA A 69 -17.26 11.03 5.98
N LEU A 70 -16.61 12.02 5.35
CA LEU A 70 -15.36 11.81 4.63
C LEU A 70 -14.24 11.28 5.55
N PHE A 71 -14.12 11.84 6.76
CA PHE A 71 -13.14 11.38 7.74
C PHE A 71 -13.37 9.93 8.16
N VAL A 72 -14.62 9.54 8.46
CA VAL A 72 -14.94 8.15 8.84
C VAL A 72 -14.58 7.18 7.71
N VAL A 73 -14.90 7.52 6.46
CA VAL A 73 -14.52 6.70 5.29
C VAL A 73 -13.00 6.62 5.14
N ALA A 74 -12.30 7.74 5.27
CA ALA A 74 -10.85 7.79 5.15
C ALA A 74 -10.15 6.95 6.23
N ILE A 75 -10.63 7.02 7.48
CA ILE A 75 -10.11 6.22 8.59
C ILE A 75 -10.43 4.74 8.39
N GLY A 76 -11.65 4.40 7.98
CA GLY A 76 -12.01 3.01 7.68
C GLY A 76 -11.16 2.43 6.56
N PHE A 77 -10.98 3.19 5.48
CA PHE A 77 -10.16 2.80 4.33
C PHE A 77 -8.68 2.68 4.69
N SER A 78 -8.13 3.61 5.50
CA SER A 78 -6.74 3.51 5.96
C SER A 78 -6.52 2.27 6.84
N TYR A 79 -7.50 1.90 7.67
CA TYR A 79 -7.44 0.68 8.46
C TYR A 79 -7.39 -0.58 7.59
N LEU A 80 -8.15 -0.62 6.49
CA LEU A 80 -8.07 -1.71 5.51
C LEU A 80 -6.70 -1.80 4.85
N LEU A 81 -6.09 -0.66 4.50
CA LEU A 81 -4.74 -0.62 3.94
C LEU A 81 -3.70 -1.10 4.97
N LEU A 82 -3.80 -0.65 6.22
CA LEU A 82 -2.93 -1.11 7.32
C LEU A 82 -3.08 -2.60 7.57
N PHE A 83 -4.31 -3.13 7.52
CA PHE A 83 -4.56 -4.56 7.65
C PHE A 83 -3.92 -5.37 6.51
N ARG A 84 -4.05 -4.90 5.26
CA ARG A 84 -3.36 -5.52 4.12
C ARG A 84 -1.84 -5.50 4.29
N LEU A 85 -1.28 -4.39 4.77
CA LEU A 85 0.15 -4.27 5.06
C LEU A 85 0.58 -5.25 6.15
N TYR A 86 -0.19 -5.37 7.23
CA TYR A 86 0.07 -6.32 8.31
C TYR A 86 0.13 -7.77 7.79
N ILE A 87 -0.83 -8.20 6.96
CA ILE A 87 -0.81 -9.53 6.34
C ILE A 87 0.43 -9.73 5.46
N ALA A 88 0.81 -8.72 4.68
CA ALA A 88 1.99 -8.79 3.82
C ALA A 88 3.27 -8.95 4.66
N ILE A 89 3.37 -8.25 5.79
CA ILE A 89 4.49 -8.37 6.74
C ILE A 89 4.51 -9.78 7.35
N ASP A 90 3.40 -10.29 7.87
CA ASP A 90 3.32 -11.65 8.46
C ASP A 90 3.74 -12.73 7.45
N LYS A 91 3.27 -12.62 6.21
CA LYS A 91 3.67 -13.54 5.13
C LYS A 91 5.17 -13.49 4.87
N THR A 92 5.74 -12.28 4.80
CA THR A 92 7.17 -12.08 4.57
C THR A 92 8.00 -12.65 5.72
N GLU A 93 7.56 -12.46 6.96
CA GLU A 93 8.23 -13.01 8.15
C GLU A 93 8.25 -14.54 8.16
N ARG A 94 7.14 -15.18 7.75
CA ARG A 94 7.07 -16.64 7.57
C ARG A 94 8.02 -17.12 6.49
N GLU A 95 8.03 -16.48 5.33
CA GLU A 95 8.95 -16.82 4.23
C GLU A 95 10.42 -16.71 4.66
N ILE A 96 10.80 -15.65 5.39
CA ILE A 96 12.15 -15.48 5.95
C ILE A 96 12.49 -16.62 6.93
N THR A 97 11.54 -16.99 7.79
CA THR A 97 11.74 -18.09 8.76
C THR A 97 11.95 -19.43 8.06
N GLU A 98 11.15 -19.73 7.04
CA GLU A 98 11.27 -20.95 6.26
C GLU A 98 12.59 -21.01 5.49
N LEU A 99 12.99 -19.90 4.85
CA LEU A 99 14.27 -19.77 4.15
C LEU A 99 15.45 -19.96 5.11
N THR A 100 15.42 -19.33 6.28
CA THR A 100 16.50 -19.47 7.28
C THR A 100 16.62 -20.91 7.77
N ARG A 101 15.49 -21.62 7.95
CA ARG A 101 15.47 -23.03 8.32
C ARG A 101 16.06 -23.92 7.22
N GLN A 102 15.71 -23.69 5.96
CA GLN A 102 16.27 -24.43 4.82
C GLN A 102 17.78 -24.24 4.74
N ILE A 103 18.26 -22.99 4.81
CA ILE A 103 19.70 -22.66 4.80
C ILE A 103 20.43 -23.35 5.95
N ALA A 104 19.85 -23.39 7.16
CA ALA A 104 20.46 -24.06 8.31
C ALA A 104 20.61 -25.57 8.10
N ILE A 105 19.61 -26.23 7.52
CA ILE A 105 19.64 -27.66 7.19
C ILE A 105 20.69 -27.94 6.11
N GLU A 106 20.67 -27.21 5.00
CA GLU A 106 21.66 -27.37 3.91
C GLU A 106 23.08 -27.17 4.41
N PHE A 107 23.32 -26.16 5.25
CA PHE A 107 24.62 -25.92 5.88
C PHE A 107 25.05 -27.04 6.84
N GLN A 108 24.12 -27.73 7.47
CA GLN A 108 24.45 -28.90 8.30
C GLN A 108 24.83 -30.09 7.42
N GLU A 109 24.06 -30.38 6.37
CA GLU A 109 24.33 -31.47 5.43
C GLU A 109 25.69 -31.31 4.75
N ILE A 110 26.01 -30.10 4.27
CA ILE A 110 27.31 -29.78 3.69
C ILE A 110 28.44 -30.04 4.71
N ARG A 111 28.26 -29.62 5.97
CA ARG A 111 29.26 -29.87 7.03
C ARG A 111 29.45 -31.36 7.31
N GLU A 112 28.39 -32.15 7.29
CA GLU A 112 28.46 -33.60 7.47
C GLU A 112 29.17 -34.29 6.29
N MET A 113 28.92 -33.85 5.06
CA MET A 113 29.64 -34.33 3.88
C MET A 113 31.14 -34.03 3.95
N LEU A 114 31.51 -32.80 4.32
CA LEU A 114 32.92 -32.42 4.50
C LEU A 114 33.63 -33.28 5.56
N LYS A 115 32.97 -33.52 6.70
CA LYS A 115 33.52 -34.40 7.76
C LYS A 115 33.72 -35.84 7.33
N LYS A 116 32.93 -36.34 6.37
CA LYS A 116 33.12 -37.69 5.81
C LYS A 116 34.34 -37.72 4.89
N LEU A 117 34.49 -36.70 4.03
CA LEU A 117 35.63 -36.57 3.12
C LEU A 117 36.98 -36.40 3.86
N GLU A 118 37.00 -35.77 5.03
CA GLU A 118 38.22 -35.64 5.86
C GLU A 118 38.62 -36.95 6.58
N LYS A 119 37.73 -37.94 6.64
CA LYS A 119 37.95 -39.21 7.34
C LYS A 119 38.39 -40.37 6.44
N ASP A 120 38.22 -40.22 5.12
CA ASP A 120 38.64 -41.17 4.08
C ASP A 120 40.02 -40.76 3.51
#